data_AF-A0A7J6PKZ2-F1
#
_entry.id   AF-A0A7J6PKZ2-F1
#
_cell.length_a   1.000
_cell.length_b   1.000
_cell.length_c   1.000
_cell.angle_alpha   90.00
_cell.angle_beta   90.00
_cell.angle_gamma   90.00
#
_symmetry.space_group_name_H-M   'P 1'
#
loop_
_entity.id
_entity.type
_entity.pdbx_description
1 polymer ?
#
loop_
_entity_poly.entity_id
_entity_poly.type
_entity_poly.pdbx_seq_one_letter_code
_entity_poly.pdbx_strand_id
1 'polypeptide(L)'
;MDQSARDGGEGDSDSDGVYEDSGSSESCTESGSSTGEDELASSIAGAQLAETAIAEAEKALRAALEKLKERSEREYETRAHAEELQQAREAEGKARTELERLAATQSTAAELEAAKQETEALSQRVEQWEAWYRDNYEQSLGVVQAKVDRLKATWDESLRGFRGGSFVELEQFVEESQRSRKLLLGGKSSQRFPGTDASSSTLGRFQEAARIEVSAEYGGISEGWDALDPAVTGLIAVADFASRCREVLELSNGKEVATILDLERGGIVTLEDIDRSAFERWVRSAAVGEASGSVSFKLLQRLARHHRLDSETLGPEAFSPSRGSIKFLAQLRRDYGVRSPSSEFARVCRAMGYEGGVKPLWLRLGGGTGPLLLDHIDPDAAALIADFKGALRRTAGSLAAGWRRCIDPKGGGRVSWRGWCEALHSRGRSQLPARFNDVEVESRSVDGADASWSWADQGTV
;
A
#
# COMPACT_ATOMS: atom_id res chain seq x y z
N MET A 1 -6.21 -3.61 -68.70
CA MET A 1 -4.74 -3.49 -68.64
C MET A 1 -4.38 -3.36 -67.17
N ASP A 2 -3.76 -4.30 -66.48
CA ASP A 2 -3.29 -5.63 -66.82
C ASP A 2 -3.14 -6.43 -65.51
N GLN A 3 -3.03 -7.74 -65.67
CA GLN A 3 -2.92 -8.90 -64.76
C GLN A 3 -1.87 -8.73 -63.63
N SER A 4 -1.76 -9.51 -62.53
CA SER A 4 -1.87 -10.97 -62.27
C SER A 4 -1.65 -11.20 -60.74
N ALA A 5 -2.38 -12.06 -60.03
CA ALA A 5 -2.21 -13.52 -59.83
C ALA A 5 -1.00 -13.98 -58.96
N ARG A 6 -1.31 -14.66 -57.82
CA ARG A 6 -0.55 -15.70 -57.05
C ARG A 6 -1.34 -15.93 -55.74
N ASP A 7 -2.07 -17.01 -55.45
CA ASP A 7 -1.98 -18.47 -55.65
C ASP A 7 -1.16 -19.24 -54.59
N GLY A 8 -1.85 -20.21 -53.96
CA GLY A 8 -1.34 -21.52 -53.51
C GLY A 8 -0.72 -21.68 -52.12
N GLY A 9 -1.34 -22.51 -51.27
CA GLY A 9 -0.67 -23.08 -50.09
C GLY A 9 -1.54 -23.85 -49.08
N GLU A 10 -2.28 -24.87 -49.53
CA GLU A 10 -2.87 -25.92 -48.67
C GLU A 10 -1.78 -26.93 -48.25
N GLY A 11 -1.91 -27.48 -47.03
CA GLY A 11 -1.01 -28.50 -46.49
C GLY A 11 -1.73 -29.32 -45.43
N ASP A 12 -2.43 -30.36 -45.89
CA ASP A 12 -2.90 -31.49 -45.09
C ASP A 12 -1.71 -32.39 -44.72
N SER A 13 -1.71 -32.92 -43.49
CA SER A 13 -0.84 -34.02 -43.10
C SER A 13 -1.58 -34.97 -42.17
N ASP A 14 -2.08 -36.05 -42.76
CA ASP A 14 -2.47 -37.30 -42.12
C ASP A 14 -1.26 -37.95 -41.42
N SER A 15 -1.48 -38.54 -40.25
CA SER A 15 -0.56 -39.53 -39.69
C SER A 15 -1.33 -40.65 -38.99
N ASP A 16 -1.45 -41.76 -39.71
CA ASP A 16 -1.78 -43.10 -39.22
C ASP A 16 -0.73 -43.63 -38.23
N GLY A 17 -1.16 -44.42 -37.25
CA GLY A 17 -0.28 -45.00 -36.24
C GLY A 17 -0.87 -46.20 -35.49
N VAL A 18 -0.99 -47.32 -36.21
CA VAL A 18 -0.75 -48.73 -35.80
C VAL A 18 -1.14 -49.18 -34.38
N TYR A 19 -2.15 -50.05 -34.33
CA TYR A 19 -2.46 -50.98 -33.24
C TYR A 19 -1.53 -52.20 -33.34
N GLU A 20 -0.74 -52.50 -32.30
CA GLU A 20 -0.10 -53.82 -32.12
C GLU A 20 -0.76 -54.56 -30.96
N ASP A 21 -1.38 -55.67 -31.33
CA ASP A 21 -1.94 -56.74 -30.51
C ASP A 21 -0.80 -57.69 -30.10
N SER A 22 -0.70 -58.05 -28.83
CA SER A 22 0.28 -59.01 -28.32
C SER A 22 -0.26 -59.76 -27.11
N GLY A 23 -0.96 -60.85 -27.39
CA GLY A 23 -0.47 -62.19 -27.04
C GLY A 23 -0.38 -62.55 -25.55
N SER A 24 -1.40 -63.28 -25.10
CA SER A 24 -1.46 -64.11 -23.90
C SER A 24 -0.26 -65.06 -23.74
N SER A 25 0.26 -65.16 -22.50
CA SER A 25 0.90 -66.38 -22.02
C SER A 25 0.55 -66.61 -20.55
N GLU A 26 -0.37 -67.53 -20.30
CA GLU A 26 -0.69 -68.06 -18.99
C GLU A 26 0.42 -69.03 -18.55
N SER A 27 1.01 -68.81 -17.38
CA SER A 27 1.84 -69.79 -16.69
C SER A 27 1.27 -70.02 -15.29
N CYS A 28 0.63 -71.17 -15.08
CA CYS A 28 0.23 -71.65 -13.77
C CYS A 28 1.46 -72.15 -12.99
N THR A 29 1.71 -71.57 -11.82
CA THR A 29 2.60 -72.14 -10.80
C THR A 29 1.83 -72.29 -9.49
N GLU A 30 1.81 -73.52 -8.98
CA GLU A 30 1.11 -73.94 -7.76
C GLU A 30 1.68 -73.27 -6.50
N SER A 31 0.77 -72.71 -5.70
CA SER A 31 1.05 -71.96 -4.48
C SER A 31 1.09 -72.88 -3.26
N GLY A 32 2.21 -72.88 -2.54
CA GLY A 32 2.37 -73.48 -1.22
C GLY A 32 1.70 -72.64 -0.12
N SER A 33 0.86 -73.29 0.67
CA SER A 33 0.09 -72.75 1.80
C SER A 33 0.97 -72.51 3.04
N SER A 34 1.52 -71.30 3.20
CA SER A 34 2.12 -70.85 4.48
C SER A 34 1.92 -69.35 4.79
N THR A 35 0.82 -68.73 4.34
CA THR A 35 0.66 -67.26 4.35
C THR A 35 -0.03 -66.67 5.59
N GLY A 36 -0.55 -67.49 6.52
CA GLY A 36 -1.41 -66.99 7.60
C GLY A 36 -0.69 -66.23 8.74
N GLU A 37 0.53 -66.63 9.10
CA GLU A 37 1.27 -65.96 10.20
C GLU A 37 1.97 -64.67 9.74
N ASP A 38 2.43 -64.65 8.49
CA ASP A 38 3.05 -63.47 7.88
C ASP A 38 2.02 -62.36 7.62
N GLU A 39 0.77 -62.71 7.29
CA GLU A 39 -0.33 -61.74 7.15
C GLU A 39 -0.70 -61.06 8.48
N LEU A 40 -0.72 -61.82 9.58
CA LEU A 40 -1.02 -61.27 10.90
C LEU A 40 0.11 -60.34 11.39
N ALA A 41 1.37 -60.73 11.18
CA ALA A 41 2.53 -59.90 11.51
C ALA A 41 2.57 -58.61 10.67
N SER A 42 2.24 -58.70 9.37
CA SER A 42 2.13 -57.54 8.49
C SER A 42 0.99 -56.59 8.92
N SER A 43 -0.14 -57.14 9.38
CA SER A 43 -1.27 -56.35 9.88
C SER A 43 -0.93 -55.58 11.17
N ILE A 44 -0.24 -56.24 12.12
CA ILE A 44 0.21 -55.61 13.36
C ILE A 44 1.24 -54.50 13.09
N ALA A 45 2.18 -54.73 12.18
CA ALA A 45 3.16 -53.72 11.78
C ALA A 45 2.48 -52.51 11.10
N GLY A 46 1.46 -52.75 10.27
CA GLY A 46 0.65 -51.69 9.67
C GLY A 46 -0.10 -50.85 10.69
N ALA A 47 -0.67 -51.49 11.73
CA ALA A 47 -1.36 -50.78 12.81
C ALA A 47 -0.42 -49.90 13.63
N GLN A 48 0.80 -50.36 13.94
CA GLN A 48 1.80 -49.57 14.66
C GLN A 48 2.29 -48.38 13.84
N LEU A 49 2.50 -48.57 12.53
CA LEU A 49 2.82 -47.48 11.60
C LEU A 49 1.69 -46.43 11.55
N ALA A 50 0.43 -46.87 11.52
CA ALA A 50 -0.71 -45.96 11.54
C ALA A 50 -0.79 -45.14 12.85
N GLU A 51 -0.58 -45.77 14.02
CA GLU A 51 -0.57 -45.07 15.31
C GLU A 51 0.54 -44.01 15.39
N THR A 52 1.75 -44.34 14.91
CA THR A 52 2.86 -43.37 14.87
C THR A 52 2.58 -42.20 13.92
N ALA A 53 1.99 -42.46 12.75
CA ALA A 53 1.60 -41.42 11.80
C ALA A 53 0.51 -40.48 12.36
N ILE A 54 -0.46 -41.03 13.10
CA ILE A 54 -1.49 -40.23 13.79
C ILE A 54 -0.86 -39.34 14.86
N ALA A 55 0.06 -39.88 15.68
CA ALA A 55 0.75 -39.11 16.72
C ALA A 55 1.59 -37.96 16.14
N GLU A 56 2.27 -38.18 15.02
CA GLU A 56 3.01 -37.12 14.32
C GLU A 56 2.09 -36.06 13.72
N ALA A 57 0.94 -36.46 13.16
CA ALA A 57 -0.06 -35.53 12.66
C ALA A 57 -0.64 -34.65 13.77
N GLU A 58 -0.97 -35.22 14.93
CA GLU A 58 -1.43 -34.45 16.09
C GLU A 58 -0.38 -33.45 16.58
N LYS A 59 0.89 -33.87 16.66
CA LYS A 59 2.00 -32.99 17.04
C LYS A 59 2.16 -31.83 16.06
N ALA A 60 2.07 -32.11 14.76
CA ALA A 60 2.13 -31.07 13.72
C ALA A 60 0.95 -30.09 13.80
N LEU A 61 -0.26 -30.59 14.10
CA LEU A 61 -1.45 -29.75 14.27
C LEU A 61 -1.31 -28.82 15.48
N ARG A 62 -0.82 -29.32 16.63
CA ARG A 62 -0.56 -28.50 17.82
C ARG A 62 0.47 -27.40 17.53
N ALA A 63 1.55 -27.72 16.82
CA ALA A 63 2.56 -26.74 16.43
C ALA A 63 2.01 -25.66 15.47
N ALA A 64 1.13 -26.04 14.53
CA ALA A 64 0.47 -25.09 13.64
C ALA A 64 -0.50 -24.16 14.39
N LEU A 65 -1.19 -24.68 15.41
CA LEU A 65 -2.07 -23.88 16.25
C LEU A 65 -1.30 -22.85 17.08
N GLU A 66 -0.17 -23.22 17.68
CA GLU A 66 0.67 -22.25 18.40
C GLU A 66 1.20 -21.16 17.47
N LYS A 67 1.64 -21.51 16.26
CA LYS A 67 2.05 -20.50 15.25
C LYS A 67 0.91 -19.56 14.85
N LEU A 68 -0.32 -20.06 14.76
CA LEU A 68 -1.49 -19.22 14.47
C LEU A 68 -1.83 -18.30 15.64
N LYS A 69 -1.68 -18.77 16.88
CA LYS A 69 -1.83 -17.92 18.08
C LYS A 69 -0.78 -16.81 18.09
N GLU A 70 0.50 -17.14 17.94
CA GLU A 70 1.58 -16.15 17.88
C GLU A 70 1.35 -15.13 16.75
N ARG A 71 0.83 -15.60 15.59
CA ARG A 71 0.50 -14.72 14.47
C ARG A 71 -0.68 -13.80 14.80
N SER A 72 -1.73 -14.32 15.43
CA SER A 72 -2.85 -13.48 15.88
C SER A 72 -2.41 -12.51 16.96
N GLU A 73 -1.52 -12.89 17.89
CA GLU A 73 -0.96 -11.96 18.88
C GLU A 73 -0.17 -10.84 18.20
N ARG A 74 0.70 -11.15 17.23
CA ARG A 74 1.45 -10.14 16.45
C ARG A 74 0.57 -9.26 15.55
N GLU A 75 -0.48 -9.82 14.96
CA GLU A 75 -1.44 -9.08 14.12
C GLU A 75 -2.38 -8.22 14.98
N TYR A 76 -2.69 -8.61 16.22
CA TYR A 76 -3.46 -7.79 17.16
C TYR A 76 -2.60 -6.75 17.89
N GLU A 77 -1.31 -7.03 18.11
CA GLU A 77 -0.25 -6.06 18.46
C GLU A 77 0.06 -5.09 17.30
N THR A 78 -0.89 -4.85 16.38
CA THR A 78 -0.79 -3.81 15.37
C THR A 78 -0.21 -2.53 15.99
N ARG A 79 0.98 -2.17 15.51
CA ARG A 79 1.79 -1.03 15.95
C ARG A 79 0.98 0.24 16.14
N ALA A 80 -0.02 0.48 15.30
CA ALA A 80 -0.88 1.66 15.41
C ALA A 80 -1.62 1.75 16.75
N HIS A 81 -2.16 0.63 17.27
CA HIS A 81 -2.89 0.63 18.54
C HIS A 81 -1.95 0.57 19.75
N ALA A 82 -0.80 -0.09 19.63
CA ALA A 82 0.26 -0.04 20.63
C ALA A 82 0.84 1.39 20.76
N GLU A 83 1.00 2.10 19.65
CA GLU A 83 1.44 3.50 19.60
C GLU A 83 0.39 4.44 20.20
N GLU A 84 -0.90 4.27 19.92
CA GLU A 84 -1.98 5.04 20.56
C GLU A 84 -2.02 4.83 22.09
N LEU A 85 -1.88 3.58 22.56
CA LEU A 85 -1.82 3.27 23.99
C LEU A 85 -0.58 3.88 24.64
N GLN A 86 0.57 3.81 23.96
CA GLN A 86 1.80 4.41 24.43
C GLN A 86 1.66 5.94 24.53
N GLN A 87 1.08 6.59 23.52
CA GLN A 87 0.81 8.03 23.54
C GLN A 87 -0.13 8.43 24.68
N ALA A 88 -1.18 7.63 24.94
CA ALA A 88 -2.10 7.88 26.04
C ALA A 88 -1.41 7.79 27.41
N ARG A 89 -0.57 6.76 27.63
CA ARG A 89 0.23 6.59 28.86
C ARG A 89 1.26 7.69 29.04
N GLU A 90 1.91 8.13 27.96
CA GLU A 90 2.83 9.27 27.99
C GLU A 90 2.12 10.59 28.32
N ALA A 91 0.91 10.80 27.80
CA ALA A 91 0.09 11.97 28.12
C ALA A 91 -0.35 11.96 29.60
N GLU A 92 -0.78 10.82 30.13
CA GLU A 92 -1.11 10.65 31.55
C GLU A 92 0.10 10.94 32.45
N GLY A 93 1.28 10.39 32.09
CA GLY A 93 2.52 10.67 32.81
C GLY A 93 2.88 12.16 32.85
N LYS A 94 2.75 12.86 31.70
CA LYS A 94 2.96 14.31 31.62
C LYS A 94 1.97 15.08 32.50
N ALA A 95 0.68 14.75 32.43
CA ALA A 95 -0.35 15.39 33.25
C ALA A 95 -0.05 15.23 34.76
N ARG A 96 0.38 14.04 35.18
CA ARG A 96 0.76 13.75 36.57
C ARG A 96 1.97 14.56 37.02
N THR A 97 3.00 14.68 36.18
CA THR A 97 4.17 15.52 36.51
C THR A 97 3.82 17.00 36.59
N GLU A 98 2.91 17.49 35.76
CA GLU A 98 2.46 18.89 35.83
C GLU A 98 1.62 19.15 37.09
N LEU A 99 0.81 18.17 37.50
CA LEU A 99 0.06 18.22 38.76
C LEU A 99 1.00 18.29 39.98
N GLU A 100 2.10 17.50 39.98
CA GLU A 100 3.14 17.58 41.01
C GLU A 100 3.85 18.94 41.00
N ARG A 101 4.14 19.51 39.82
CA ARG A 101 4.73 20.84 39.67
C ARG A 101 3.81 21.93 40.20
N LEU A 102 2.53 21.89 39.84
CA LEU A 102 1.51 22.84 40.28
C LEU A 102 1.24 22.73 41.78
N ALA A 103 1.32 21.54 42.37
CA ALA A 103 1.23 21.36 43.82
C ALA A 103 2.44 21.94 44.57
N ALA A 104 3.62 21.98 43.95
CA ALA A 104 4.85 22.53 44.54
C ALA A 104 4.93 24.06 44.45
N THR A 105 4.42 24.66 43.37
CA THR A 105 4.21 26.10 43.28
C THR A 105 2.94 26.49 44.02
N GLN A 106 2.82 27.66 44.65
CA GLN A 106 1.55 28.13 45.23
C GLN A 106 0.52 28.50 44.13
N SER A 107 0.29 27.61 43.16
CA SER A 107 -0.74 27.70 42.12
C SER A 107 -2.11 27.74 42.80
N THR A 108 -3.06 28.40 42.14
CA THR A 108 -4.39 28.60 42.73
C THR A 108 -5.08 27.25 42.91
N ALA A 109 -5.83 27.08 44.01
CA ALA A 109 -6.55 25.83 44.28
C ALA A 109 -7.46 25.38 43.12
N ALA A 110 -7.91 26.31 42.28
CA ALA A 110 -8.72 26.04 41.09
C ALA A 110 -7.92 25.36 39.96
N GLU A 111 -6.67 25.77 39.72
CA GLU A 111 -5.80 25.16 38.70
C GLU A 111 -5.43 23.73 39.08
N LEU A 112 -5.15 23.49 40.36
CA LEU A 112 -4.86 22.16 40.88
C LEU A 112 -6.07 21.21 40.74
N GLU A 113 -7.28 21.72 40.98
CA GLU A 113 -8.49 20.90 40.87
C GLU A 113 -8.85 20.58 39.41
N ALA A 114 -8.61 21.52 38.48
CA ALA A 114 -8.76 21.27 37.04
C ALA A 114 -7.76 20.20 36.54
N ALA A 115 -6.49 20.28 36.95
CA ALA A 115 -5.47 19.30 36.58
C ALA A 115 -5.79 17.88 37.11
N LYS A 116 -6.35 17.78 38.33
CA LYS A 116 -6.84 16.49 38.87
C LYS A 116 -7.99 15.93 38.03
N GLN A 117 -8.96 16.76 37.66
CA GLN A 117 -10.09 16.33 36.84
C GLN A 117 -9.63 15.85 35.46
N GLU A 118 -8.65 16.52 34.85
CA GLU A 118 -8.07 16.10 33.57
C GLU A 118 -7.30 14.77 33.68
N THR A 119 -6.51 14.60 34.74
CA THR A 119 -5.78 13.35 35.01
C THR A 119 -6.75 12.18 35.23
N GLU A 120 -7.80 12.39 36.02
CA GLU A 120 -8.86 11.40 36.27
C GLU A 120 -9.60 11.02 34.97
N ALA A 121 -9.92 12.01 34.13
CA ALA A 121 -10.57 11.77 32.84
C ALA A 121 -9.67 10.96 31.87
N LEU A 122 -8.36 11.22 31.87
CA LEU A 122 -7.40 10.43 31.10
C LEU A 122 -7.30 9.00 31.61
N SER A 123 -7.22 8.80 32.93
CA SER A 123 -7.21 7.48 33.56
C SER A 123 -8.45 6.66 33.18
N GLN A 124 -9.64 7.26 33.27
CA GLN A 124 -10.90 6.60 32.88
C GLN A 124 -10.93 6.22 31.40
N ARG A 125 -10.34 7.03 30.52
CA ARG A 125 -10.23 6.70 29.08
C ARG A 125 -9.29 5.51 28.84
N VAL A 126 -8.17 5.43 29.56
CA VAL A 126 -7.24 4.28 29.49
C VAL A 126 -7.97 3.02 29.96
N GLU A 127 -8.69 3.07 31.09
CA GLU A 127 -9.44 1.91 31.60
C GLU A 127 -10.54 1.44 30.63
N GLN A 128 -11.32 2.37 30.05
CA GLN A 128 -12.34 2.03 29.05
C GLN A 128 -11.72 1.38 27.81
N TRP A 129 -10.54 1.84 27.40
CA TRP A 129 -9.82 1.28 26.27
C TRP A 129 -9.29 -0.12 26.57
N GLU A 130 -8.69 -0.34 27.76
CA GLU A 130 -8.21 -1.67 28.18
C GLU A 130 -9.36 -2.68 28.31
N ALA A 131 -10.54 -2.23 28.76
CA ALA A 131 -11.74 -3.07 28.78
C ALA A 131 -12.22 -3.46 27.37
N TRP A 132 -12.31 -2.48 26.45
CA TRP A 132 -12.65 -2.74 25.06
C TRP A 132 -11.65 -3.69 24.38
N TYR A 133 -10.35 -3.53 24.66
CA TYR A 133 -9.29 -4.40 24.14
C TYR A 133 -9.49 -5.85 24.59
N ARG A 134 -9.77 -6.05 25.88
CA ARG A 134 -10.03 -7.38 26.46
C ARG A 134 -11.22 -8.06 25.78
N ASP A 135 -12.33 -7.34 25.61
CA ASP A 135 -13.54 -7.89 25.01
C ASP A 135 -13.32 -8.31 23.54
N ASN A 136 -12.62 -7.50 22.75
CA ASN A 136 -12.33 -7.84 21.34
C ASN A 136 -11.34 -8.99 21.23
N TYR A 137 -10.34 -9.05 22.11
CA TYR A 137 -9.40 -10.16 22.17
C TYR A 137 -10.13 -11.47 22.50
N GLU A 138 -11.00 -11.48 23.52
CA GLU A 138 -11.80 -12.64 23.90
C GLU A 138 -12.73 -13.12 22.79
N GLN A 139 -13.40 -12.20 22.09
CA GLN A 139 -14.25 -12.54 20.94
C GLN A 139 -13.44 -13.19 19.80
N SER A 140 -12.27 -12.63 19.51
CA SER A 140 -11.40 -13.10 18.43
C SER A 140 -10.81 -14.48 18.75
N LEU A 141 -10.38 -14.67 20.00
CA LEU A 141 -9.94 -15.96 20.52
C LEU A 141 -11.07 -16.99 20.45
N GLY A 142 -12.31 -16.59 20.74
CA GLY A 142 -13.51 -17.42 20.61
C GLY A 142 -13.76 -17.88 19.16
N VAL A 143 -13.60 -17.00 18.18
CA VAL A 143 -13.73 -17.34 16.74
C VAL A 143 -12.67 -18.36 16.32
N VAL A 144 -11.41 -18.15 16.74
CA VAL A 144 -10.32 -19.10 16.47
C VAL A 144 -10.61 -20.44 17.12
N GLN A 145 -10.98 -20.46 18.41
CA GLN A 145 -11.28 -21.68 19.14
C GLN A 145 -12.46 -22.45 18.52
N ALA A 146 -13.52 -21.76 18.12
CA ALA A 146 -14.64 -22.38 17.42
C ALA A 146 -14.23 -23.02 16.09
N LYS A 147 -13.28 -22.42 15.36
CA LYS A 147 -12.72 -23.01 14.13
C LYS A 147 -11.88 -24.24 14.43
N VAL A 148 -11.08 -24.21 15.49
CA VAL A 148 -10.30 -25.37 15.98
C VAL A 148 -11.23 -26.51 16.38
N ASP A 149 -12.30 -26.24 17.10
CA ASP A 149 -13.23 -27.26 17.57
C ASP A 149 -14.01 -27.89 16.41
N ARG A 150 -14.38 -27.10 15.39
CA ARG A 150 -14.95 -27.66 14.14
C ARG A 150 -13.97 -28.60 13.43
N LEU A 151 -12.70 -28.21 13.33
CA LEU A 151 -11.67 -29.05 12.69
C LEU A 151 -11.46 -30.35 13.46
N LYS A 152 -11.40 -30.29 14.80
CA LYS A 152 -11.33 -31.49 15.64
C LYS A 152 -12.55 -32.38 15.46
N ALA A 153 -13.76 -31.81 15.43
CA ALA A 153 -14.98 -32.58 15.23
C ALA A 153 -15.00 -33.27 13.85
N THR A 154 -14.56 -32.58 12.79
CA THR A 154 -14.43 -33.21 11.46
C THR A 154 -13.39 -34.33 11.49
N TRP A 155 -12.25 -34.12 12.13
CA TRP A 155 -11.21 -35.14 12.27
C TRP A 155 -11.68 -36.37 13.05
N ASP A 156 -12.35 -36.19 14.18
CA ASP A 156 -12.89 -37.27 15.00
C ASP A 156 -13.97 -38.05 14.25
N GLU A 157 -14.80 -37.38 13.45
CA GLU A 157 -15.80 -38.04 12.61
C GLU A 157 -15.15 -38.89 11.52
N SER A 158 -14.13 -38.35 10.86
CA SER A 158 -13.34 -39.08 9.88
C SER A 158 -12.65 -40.30 10.52
N LEU A 159 -12.08 -40.17 11.73
CA LEU A 159 -11.49 -41.30 12.47
C LEU A 159 -12.52 -42.34 12.91
N ARG A 160 -13.74 -41.94 13.26
CA ARG A 160 -14.83 -42.87 13.61
C ARG A 160 -15.26 -43.72 12.41
N GLY A 161 -15.38 -43.12 11.24
CA GLY A 161 -15.67 -43.85 10.00
C GLY A 161 -14.58 -44.89 9.67
N PHE A 162 -13.34 -44.61 10.06
CA PHE A 162 -12.21 -45.47 9.77
C PHE A 162 -12.13 -46.76 10.62
N ARG A 163 -12.70 -46.79 11.84
CA ARG A 163 -12.58 -47.95 12.77
C ARG A 163 -13.28 -49.25 12.31
N GLY A 164 -13.86 -49.30 11.11
CA GLY A 164 -14.40 -50.52 10.50
C GLY A 164 -13.94 -50.76 9.06
N GLY A 165 -13.00 -49.96 8.55
CA GLY A 165 -12.63 -49.97 7.14
C GLY A 165 -11.46 -50.90 6.80
N SER A 166 -11.45 -51.41 5.56
CA SER A 166 -10.37 -52.19 4.98
C SER A 166 -9.10 -51.33 4.78
N PHE A 167 -7.94 -51.96 4.60
CA PHE A 167 -6.65 -51.27 4.37
C PHE A 167 -6.70 -50.28 3.19
N VAL A 168 -7.53 -50.53 2.18
CA VAL A 168 -7.75 -49.63 1.03
C VAL A 168 -8.44 -48.32 1.46
N GLU A 169 -9.31 -48.37 2.46
CA GLU A 169 -9.96 -47.18 3.02
C GLU A 169 -8.99 -46.38 3.90
N LEU A 170 -7.93 -47.01 4.44
CA LEU A 170 -6.87 -46.32 5.19
C LEU A 170 -6.00 -45.47 4.26
N GLU A 171 -5.62 -46.01 3.09
CA GLU A 171 -4.86 -45.24 2.10
C GLU A 171 -5.67 -44.06 1.58
N GLN A 172 -6.95 -44.25 1.25
CA GLN A 172 -7.84 -43.14 0.86
C GLN A 172 -7.99 -42.10 1.98
N PHE A 173 -8.11 -42.55 3.24
CA PHE A 173 -8.19 -41.67 4.39
C PHE A 173 -6.89 -40.87 4.63
N VAL A 174 -5.73 -41.51 4.50
CA VAL A 174 -4.42 -40.87 4.63
C VAL A 174 -4.21 -39.87 3.49
N GLU A 175 -4.59 -40.22 2.25
CA GLU A 175 -4.56 -39.30 1.12
C GLU A 175 -5.51 -38.11 1.33
N GLU A 176 -6.71 -38.33 1.85
CA GLU A 176 -7.72 -37.29 2.08
C GLU A 176 -7.37 -36.39 3.28
N SER A 177 -6.73 -36.95 4.31
CA SER A 177 -6.12 -36.24 5.43
C SER A 177 -4.90 -35.43 4.99
N GLN A 178 -4.04 -35.98 4.12
CA GLN A 178 -2.93 -35.26 3.51
C GLN A 178 -3.41 -34.20 2.52
N ARG A 179 -4.55 -34.41 1.84
CA ARG A 179 -5.23 -33.42 0.99
C ARG A 179 -5.79 -32.28 1.82
N SER A 180 -6.46 -32.59 2.93
CA SER A 180 -6.99 -31.60 3.87
C SER A 180 -5.86 -30.81 4.52
N ARG A 181 -4.77 -31.48 4.90
CA ARG A 181 -3.52 -30.84 5.36
C ARG A 181 -2.86 -30.00 4.26
N LYS A 182 -2.83 -30.44 3.00
CA LYS A 182 -2.37 -29.65 1.83
C LYS A 182 -3.32 -28.49 1.51
N LEU A 183 -4.62 -28.60 1.72
CA LEU A 183 -5.57 -27.51 1.56
C LEU A 183 -5.40 -26.46 2.66
N LEU A 184 -5.12 -26.90 3.89
CA LEU A 184 -4.78 -26.05 5.03
C LEU A 184 -3.39 -25.41 4.93
N LEU A 185 -2.42 -26.08 4.28
CA LEU A 185 -1.01 -25.62 4.13
C LEU A 185 -0.63 -25.18 2.70
N GLY A 186 -1.59 -25.08 1.76
CA GLY A 186 -1.36 -24.48 0.44
C GLY A 186 -0.84 -25.36 -0.72
N GLY A 187 -0.87 -26.69 -0.66
CA GLY A 187 -0.42 -27.57 -1.76
C GLY A 187 -1.43 -27.73 -2.92
N LYS A 188 -0.96 -27.67 -4.17
CA LYS A 188 -1.73 -27.80 -5.43
C LYS A 188 -1.90 -29.28 -5.85
N SER A 189 -3.07 -29.65 -6.39
CA SER A 189 -3.20 -30.75 -7.35
C SER A 189 -3.88 -30.24 -8.62
N SER A 190 -3.25 -30.51 -9.77
CA SER A 190 -3.69 -30.07 -11.09
C SER A 190 -4.85 -30.94 -11.59
N GLN A 191 -6.07 -30.43 -11.53
CA GLN A 191 -7.16 -30.85 -12.41
C GLN A 191 -7.95 -29.61 -12.83
N ARG A 192 -8.07 -29.40 -14.14
CA ARG A 192 -8.89 -28.34 -14.75
C ARG A 192 -10.36 -28.68 -14.53
N PHE A 193 -11.03 -27.90 -13.68
CA PHE A 193 -12.49 -27.76 -13.71
C PHE A 193 -12.86 -26.52 -14.53
N PRO A 194 -13.86 -26.59 -15.43
CA PRO A 194 -14.35 -25.41 -16.12
C PRO A 194 -15.32 -24.65 -15.20
N GLY A 195 -14.98 -23.38 -14.94
CA GLY A 195 -15.92 -22.38 -14.43
C GLY A 195 -16.19 -22.43 -12.93
N THR A 196 -15.27 -21.90 -12.14
CA THR A 196 -15.54 -21.22 -10.85
C THR A 196 -14.27 -20.45 -10.44
N ASP A 197 -14.44 -19.35 -9.69
CA ASP A 197 -13.44 -18.32 -9.32
C ASP A 197 -12.26 -18.81 -8.44
N ALA A 198 -11.54 -19.85 -8.88
CA ALA A 198 -10.41 -20.47 -8.17
C ALA A 198 -9.06 -19.75 -8.38
N SER A 199 -9.00 -18.75 -9.26
CA SER A 199 -7.75 -18.06 -9.63
C SER A 199 -7.12 -17.26 -8.48
N SER A 200 -7.95 -16.64 -7.62
CA SER A 200 -7.49 -15.81 -6.49
C SER A 200 -6.66 -16.61 -5.47
N SER A 201 -7.06 -17.84 -5.15
CA SER A 201 -6.36 -18.68 -4.17
C SER A 201 -5.02 -19.22 -4.67
N THR A 202 -4.89 -19.44 -5.98
CA THR A 202 -3.67 -20.00 -6.58
C THR A 202 -2.59 -18.92 -6.69
N LEU A 203 -3.00 -17.71 -7.09
CA LEU A 203 -2.14 -16.55 -7.15
C LEU A 203 -1.56 -16.19 -5.78
N GLY A 204 -2.41 -16.10 -4.75
CA GLY A 204 -1.95 -15.77 -3.40
C GLY A 204 -0.90 -16.76 -2.86
N ARG A 205 -1.00 -18.05 -3.22
CA ARG A 205 0.01 -19.06 -2.86
C ARG A 205 1.33 -18.87 -3.62
N PHE A 206 1.29 -18.40 -4.86
CA PHE A 206 2.49 -18.09 -5.63
C PHE A 206 3.17 -16.82 -5.12
N GLN A 207 2.40 -15.78 -4.81
CA GLN A 207 2.91 -14.55 -4.18
C GLN A 207 3.59 -14.87 -2.85
N GLU A 208 2.95 -15.67 -1.99
CA GLU A 208 3.55 -16.03 -0.70
C GLU A 208 4.80 -16.90 -0.85
N ALA A 209 4.83 -17.84 -1.80
CA ALA A 209 6.03 -18.64 -2.06
C ALA A 209 7.19 -17.78 -2.57
N ALA A 210 6.93 -16.88 -3.53
CA ALA A 210 7.92 -15.93 -4.02
C ALA A 210 8.43 -15.04 -2.89
N ARG A 211 7.52 -14.56 -2.02
CA ARG A 211 7.88 -13.74 -0.87
C ARG A 211 8.79 -14.47 0.12
N ILE A 212 8.46 -15.72 0.47
CA ILE A 212 9.24 -16.53 1.40
C ILE A 212 10.64 -16.75 0.85
N GLU A 213 10.76 -17.13 -0.42
CA GLU A 213 12.06 -17.41 -1.04
C GLU A 213 12.94 -16.15 -1.09
N VAL A 214 12.38 -15.04 -1.56
CA VAL A 214 13.09 -13.76 -1.65
C VAL A 214 13.50 -13.26 -0.26
N SER A 215 12.63 -13.40 0.74
CA SER A 215 12.95 -12.98 2.12
C SER A 215 13.98 -13.88 2.80
N ALA A 216 13.99 -15.18 2.49
CA ALA A 216 14.94 -16.13 3.06
C ALA A 216 16.37 -15.86 2.58
N GLU A 217 16.55 -15.54 1.29
CA GLU A 217 17.86 -15.31 0.71
C GLU A 217 18.42 -13.92 1.05
N TYR A 218 17.57 -12.88 1.05
CA TYR A 218 18.01 -11.48 1.19
C TYR A 218 17.76 -10.85 2.56
N GLY A 219 17.19 -11.60 3.51
CA GLY A 219 16.83 -11.10 4.84
C GLY A 219 15.58 -10.21 4.87
N GLY A 220 14.96 -9.98 3.70
CA GLY A 220 13.73 -9.23 3.55
C GLY A 220 13.33 -9.05 2.09
N ILE A 221 12.05 -8.79 1.87
CA ILE A 221 11.45 -8.65 0.55
C ILE A 221 11.91 -7.37 -0.17
N SER A 222 12.24 -6.31 0.57
CA SER A 222 12.75 -5.06 0.00
C SER A 222 14.18 -5.22 -0.51
N GLU A 223 15.03 -5.87 0.30
CA GLU A 223 16.42 -6.16 -0.02
C GLU A 223 16.52 -7.12 -1.22
N GLY A 224 15.63 -8.11 -1.27
CA GLY A 224 15.55 -9.01 -2.41
C GLY A 224 14.97 -8.34 -3.67
N TRP A 225 14.07 -7.35 -3.51
CA TRP A 225 13.64 -6.53 -4.64
C TRP A 225 14.78 -5.69 -5.20
N ASP A 226 15.63 -5.08 -4.36
CA ASP A 226 16.80 -4.32 -4.81
C ASP A 226 17.81 -5.21 -5.58
N ALA A 227 17.88 -6.51 -5.25
CA ALA A 227 18.68 -7.49 -6.00
C ALA A 227 18.05 -7.86 -7.36
N LEU A 228 16.72 -7.92 -7.44
CA LEU A 228 15.97 -8.21 -8.66
C LEU A 228 15.88 -6.99 -9.60
N ASP A 229 15.83 -5.78 -9.03
CA ASP A 229 15.77 -4.48 -9.70
C ASP A 229 17.00 -3.61 -9.38
N PRO A 230 18.21 -3.98 -9.85
CA PRO A 230 19.42 -3.21 -9.58
C PRO A 230 19.41 -1.82 -10.25
N ALA A 231 18.51 -1.60 -11.21
CA ALA A 231 18.32 -0.30 -11.85
C ALA A 231 17.40 0.62 -11.04
N VAL A 232 16.78 0.10 -9.97
CA VAL A 232 15.87 0.81 -9.07
C VAL A 232 14.73 1.50 -9.86
N THR A 233 14.22 0.79 -10.87
CA THR A 233 13.14 1.28 -11.73
C THR A 233 11.76 1.07 -11.11
N GLY A 234 11.64 0.29 -10.05
CA GLY A 234 10.37 -0.20 -9.48
C GLY A 234 9.52 -1.01 -10.46
N LEU A 235 10.05 -1.31 -11.65
CA LEU A 235 9.34 -1.87 -12.80
C LEU A 235 10.32 -2.78 -13.56
N ILE A 236 10.14 -4.09 -13.45
CA ILE A 236 11.00 -5.06 -14.16
C ILE A 236 10.18 -5.70 -15.27
N ALA A 237 10.66 -5.67 -16.51
CA ALA A 237 9.99 -6.39 -17.60
C ALA A 237 9.93 -7.89 -17.28
N VAL A 238 8.84 -8.58 -17.61
CA VAL A 238 8.63 -10.01 -17.31
C VAL A 238 9.81 -10.89 -17.74
N ALA A 239 10.42 -10.60 -18.89
CA ALA A 239 11.59 -11.33 -19.38
C ALA A 239 12.83 -11.10 -18.50
N ASP A 240 13.07 -9.86 -18.09
CA ASP A 240 14.20 -9.49 -17.23
C ASP A 240 13.99 -10.05 -15.81
N PHE A 241 12.76 -9.98 -15.29
CA PHE A 241 12.38 -10.56 -14.01
C PHE A 241 12.63 -12.07 -14.01
N ALA A 242 12.22 -12.77 -15.07
CA ALA A 242 12.46 -14.19 -15.22
C ALA A 242 13.96 -14.55 -15.29
N SER A 243 14.79 -13.73 -15.95
CA SER A 243 16.25 -13.91 -15.98
C SER A 243 16.83 -13.71 -14.59
N ARG A 244 16.40 -12.65 -13.88
CA ARG A 244 16.85 -12.33 -12.53
C ARG A 244 16.46 -13.40 -11.52
N CYS A 245 15.23 -13.90 -11.54
CA CYS A 245 14.84 -15.02 -10.68
C CYS A 245 15.74 -16.26 -10.88
N ARG A 246 16.23 -16.51 -12.09
CA ARG A 246 17.14 -17.63 -12.35
C ARG A 246 18.57 -17.36 -11.85
N GLU A 247 19.05 -16.14 -12.02
CA GLU A 247 20.42 -15.76 -11.63
C GLU A 247 20.57 -15.51 -10.12
N VAL A 248 19.55 -14.92 -9.52
CA VAL A 248 19.57 -14.35 -8.16
C VAL A 248 18.93 -15.30 -7.16
N LEU A 249 17.81 -15.94 -7.52
CA LEU A 249 17.04 -16.83 -6.65
C LEU A 249 17.17 -18.31 -7.02
N GLU A 250 18.00 -18.63 -8.03
CA GLU A 250 18.16 -19.98 -8.58
C GLU A 250 16.84 -20.67 -8.99
N LEU A 251 15.79 -19.89 -9.29
CA LEU A 251 14.47 -20.40 -9.67
C LEU A 251 14.46 -20.87 -11.13
N SER A 252 14.42 -22.19 -11.33
CA SER A 252 14.35 -22.81 -12.65
C SER A 252 13.11 -22.40 -13.47
N ASN A 253 12.00 -22.03 -12.80
CA ASN A 253 10.73 -21.67 -13.41
C ASN A 253 10.42 -20.15 -13.39
N GLY A 254 11.43 -19.29 -13.35
CA GLY A 254 11.27 -17.82 -13.27
C GLY A 254 10.29 -17.22 -14.29
N LYS A 255 10.17 -17.79 -15.50
CA LYS A 255 9.21 -17.32 -16.52
C LYS A 255 7.74 -17.55 -16.13
N GLU A 256 7.43 -18.69 -15.52
CA GLU A 256 6.08 -18.99 -15.05
C GLU A 256 5.71 -18.08 -13.88
N VAL A 257 6.64 -17.89 -12.94
CA VAL A 257 6.48 -16.98 -11.81
C VAL A 257 6.23 -15.55 -12.30
N ALA A 258 7.06 -15.04 -13.21
CA ALA A 258 6.91 -13.71 -13.80
C ALA A 258 5.55 -13.53 -14.51
N THR A 259 5.10 -14.54 -15.25
CA THR A 259 3.81 -14.48 -15.97
C THR A 259 2.60 -14.50 -15.03
N ILE A 260 2.73 -15.18 -13.88
CA ILE A 260 1.67 -15.24 -12.86
C ILE A 260 1.62 -13.93 -12.06
N LEU A 261 2.77 -13.34 -11.77
CA LEU A 261 2.88 -12.07 -11.05
C LEU A 261 2.49 -10.86 -11.92
N ASP A 262 2.58 -10.95 -13.25
CA ASP A 262 2.07 -9.91 -14.16
C ASP A 262 0.52 -9.91 -14.22
N LEU A 263 -0.11 -9.46 -13.14
CA LEU A 263 -1.57 -9.48 -12.95
C LEU A 263 -2.31 -8.68 -14.00
N GLU A 264 -1.70 -7.58 -14.44
CA GLU A 264 -2.26 -6.68 -15.44
C GLU A 264 -1.97 -7.11 -16.88
N ARG A 265 -1.14 -8.15 -17.07
CA ARG A 265 -0.65 -8.62 -18.38
C ARG A 265 0.05 -7.52 -19.18
N GLY A 266 0.69 -6.59 -18.48
CA GLY A 266 1.40 -5.46 -19.06
C GLY A 266 2.81 -5.81 -19.53
N GLY A 267 3.29 -7.02 -19.24
CA GLY A 267 4.66 -7.43 -19.46
C GLY A 267 5.64 -6.83 -18.45
N ILE A 268 5.14 -6.33 -17.32
CA ILE A 268 5.93 -5.68 -16.27
C ILE A 268 5.51 -6.28 -14.93
N VAL A 269 6.50 -6.66 -14.12
CA VAL A 269 6.32 -7.08 -12.73
C VAL A 269 6.80 -5.96 -11.83
N THR A 270 6.01 -5.63 -10.83
CA THR A 270 6.27 -4.61 -9.83
C THR A 270 6.44 -5.24 -8.44
N LEU A 271 7.01 -4.50 -7.49
CA LEU A 271 7.09 -4.98 -6.11
C LEU A 271 5.69 -5.20 -5.51
N GLU A 272 4.67 -4.45 -5.95
CA GLU A 272 3.30 -4.62 -5.50
C GLU A 272 2.69 -5.96 -5.91
N ASP A 273 3.05 -6.42 -7.11
CA ASP A 273 2.59 -7.73 -7.62
C ASP A 273 3.10 -8.89 -6.75
N ILE A 274 4.20 -8.69 -6.02
CA ILE A 274 4.79 -9.67 -5.12
C ILE A 274 4.31 -9.46 -3.69
N ASP A 275 4.49 -8.26 -3.15
CA ASP A 275 4.07 -7.87 -1.80
C ASP A 275 3.70 -6.37 -1.77
N ARG A 276 2.40 -6.10 -1.74
CA ARG A 276 1.85 -4.75 -1.64
C ARG A 276 2.38 -3.97 -0.43
N SER A 277 2.50 -4.59 0.74
CA SER A 277 2.97 -3.91 1.95
C SER A 277 4.46 -3.57 1.88
N ALA A 278 5.26 -4.37 1.18
CA ALA A 278 6.64 -4.05 0.85
C ALA A 278 6.73 -2.86 -0.10
N PHE A 279 5.91 -2.86 -1.16
CA PHE A 279 5.83 -1.76 -2.10
C PHE A 279 5.46 -0.44 -1.42
N GLU A 280 4.43 -0.43 -0.57
CA GLU A 280 4.03 0.77 0.16
C GLU A 280 5.14 1.31 1.09
N ARG A 281 5.91 0.42 1.71
CA ARG A 281 7.07 0.81 2.52
C ARG A 281 8.21 1.35 1.67
N TRP A 282 8.49 0.71 0.53
CA TRP A 282 9.52 1.14 -0.43
C TRP A 282 9.20 2.51 -1.03
N VAL A 283 7.93 2.75 -1.41
CA VAL A 283 7.46 4.05 -1.89
C VAL A 283 7.59 5.12 -0.79
N ARG A 284 7.24 4.79 0.46
CA ARG A 284 7.40 5.72 1.60
C ARG A 284 8.86 6.06 1.89
N SER A 285 9.76 5.07 1.95
CA SER A 285 11.18 5.33 2.19
C SER A 285 11.81 6.16 1.05
N ALA A 286 11.40 5.92 -0.20
CA ALA A 286 11.81 6.71 -1.34
C ALA A 286 11.27 8.16 -1.29
N ALA A 287 10.07 8.39 -0.77
CA ALA A 287 9.50 9.72 -0.60
C ALA A 287 10.24 10.55 0.48
N VAL A 288 10.73 9.90 1.54
CA VAL A 288 11.51 10.53 2.61
C VAL A 288 12.99 10.67 2.25
N GLY A 289 13.44 10.06 1.13
CA GLY A 289 14.83 10.11 0.67
C GLY A 289 15.76 9.16 1.43
N GLU A 290 15.21 8.19 2.15
CA GLU A 290 15.96 7.18 2.93
C GLU A 290 16.30 5.93 2.11
N ALA A 291 15.64 5.72 0.97
CA ALA A 291 15.90 4.57 0.12
C ALA A 291 17.31 4.61 -0.49
N SER A 292 17.98 3.45 -0.46
CA SER A 292 19.27 3.18 -1.09
C SER A 292 19.13 3.20 -2.62
N GLY A 293 19.07 4.39 -3.20
CA GLY A 293 18.86 4.59 -4.64
C GLY A 293 17.86 5.71 -4.86
N SER A 294 18.26 6.74 -5.60
CA SER A 294 17.36 7.85 -5.92
C SER A 294 16.29 7.38 -6.90
N VAL A 295 15.16 6.89 -6.39
CA VAL A 295 13.96 6.65 -7.19
C VAL A 295 13.52 8.00 -7.74
N SER A 296 13.49 8.12 -9.06
CA SER A 296 13.05 9.35 -9.70
C SER A 296 11.64 9.71 -9.23
N PHE A 297 11.41 10.96 -8.80
CA PHE A 297 10.08 11.43 -8.43
C PHE A 297 9.03 11.20 -9.54
N LYS A 298 9.44 11.22 -10.81
CA LYS A 298 8.56 10.89 -11.95
C LYS A 298 8.14 9.42 -11.96
N LEU A 299 9.00 8.54 -11.46
CA LEU A 299 8.74 7.13 -11.34
C LEU A 299 7.81 6.86 -10.15
N LEU A 300 8.04 7.48 -9.00
CA LEU A 300 7.08 7.47 -7.87
C LEU A 300 5.69 7.96 -8.30
N GLN A 301 5.63 9.04 -9.11
CA GLN A 301 4.36 9.51 -9.69
C GLN A 301 3.72 8.52 -10.67
N ARG A 302 4.51 7.80 -11.47
CA ARG A 302 3.97 6.78 -12.39
C ARG A 302 3.45 5.56 -11.64
N LEU A 303 4.21 5.09 -10.66
CA LEU A 303 3.85 3.97 -9.79
C LEU A 303 2.60 4.28 -8.96
N ALA A 304 2.55 5.44 -8.31
CA ALA A 304 1.35 5.88 -7.58
C ALA A 304 0.11 6.00 -8.49
N ARG A 305 0.28 6.35 -9.78
CA ARG A 305 -0.82 6.43 -10.76
C ARG A 305 -1.30 5.06 -11.22
N HIS A 306 -0.39 4.14 -11.53
CA HIS A 306 -0.77 2.80 -11.99
C HIS A 306 -1.50 2.03 -10.89
N HIS A 307 -1.02 2.17 -9.66
CA HIS A 307 -1.46 1.35 -8.52
C HIS A 307 -2.49 2.00 -7.61
N ARG A 308 -2.99 3.20 -7.97
CA ARG A 308 -4.03 3.94 -7.22
C ARG A 308 -3.70 4.10 -5.72
N LEU A 309 -2.44 4.32 -5.38
CA LEU A 309 -2.05 4.63 -4.00
C LEU A 309 -2.77 5.90 -3.55
N ASP A 310 -3.48 5.82 -2.42
CA ASP A 310 -4.20 6.97 -1.86
C ASP A 310 -3.25 7.94 -1.14
N SER A 311 -3.77 9.12 -0.81
CA SER A 311 -3.02 10.16 -0.11
C SER A 311 -2.63 9.78 1.32
N GLU A 312 -3.32 8.81 1.92
CA GLU A 312 -3.00 8.31 3.27
C GLU A 312 -1.74 7.46 3.24
N THR A 313 -1.58 6.61 2.22
CA THR A 313 -0.44 5.69 2.06
C THR A 313 0.88 6.42 1.79
N LEU A 314 0.82 7.52 1.05
CA LEU A 314 1.99 8.34 0.73
C LEU A 314 2.37 9.30 1.88
N GLY A 315 1.49 9.49 2.86
CA GLY A 315 1.65 10.43 3.96
C GLY A 315 1.50 11.91 3.55
N PRO A 316 1.20 12.80 4.50
CA PRO A 316 1.04 14.24 4.23
C PRO A 316 2.33 14.89 3.72
N GLU A 317 3.50 14.27 3.95
CA GLU A 317 4.80 14.74 3.47
C GLU A 317 4.98 14.54 1.95
N ALA A 318 4.48 13.44 1.38
CA ALA A 318 4.50 13.21 -0.08
C ALA A 318 3.49 14.09 -0.84
N PHE A 319 2.46 14.56 -0.13
CA PHE A 319 1.48 15.56 -0.57
C PHE A 319 1.66 16.92 0.13
N SER A 320 2.86 17.18 0.69
CA SER A 320 3.28 18.52 1.07
C SER A 320 3.07 19.42 -0.16
N PRO A 321 2.69 20.71 -0.03
CA PRO A 321 2.40 21.62 -1.15
C PRO A 321 3.64 21.87 -2.01
N SER A 322 4.06 20.82 -2.71
CA SER A 322 5.14 20.77 -3.64
C SER A 322 4.55 21.13 -5.00
N ARG A 323 5.41 21.71 -5.84
CA ARG A 323 5.30 22.21 -7.23
C ARG A 323 4.02 21.96 -8.04
N GLY A 324 3.27 20.88 -7.85
CA GLY A 324 1.93 20.66 -8.43
C GLY A 324 0.88 21.68 -8.01
N SER A 325 0.73 21.95 -6.70
CA SER A 325 -0.26 22.94 -6.20
C SER A 325 0.11 24.36 -6.60
N ILE A 326 1.39 24.71 -6.60
CA ILE A 326 1.88 26.02 -7.06
C ILE A 326 1.70 26.17 -8.58
N LYS A 327 1.96 25.12 -9.38
CA LYS A 327 1.70 25.15 -10.83
C LYS A 327 0.20 25.21 -11.14
N PHE A 328 -0.64 24.50 -10.37
CA PHE A 328 -2.09 24.55 -10.47
C PHE A 328 -2.62 25.97 -10.23
N LEU A 329 -2.22 26.55 -9.10
CA LEU A 329 -2.61 27.90 -8.69
C LEU A 329 -2.00 28.95 -9.61
N ALA A 330 -0.76 28.78 -10.08
CA ALA A 330 -0.13 29.67 -11.04
C ALA A 330 -0.82 29.63 -12.40
N GLN A 331 -1.25 28.45 -12.88
CA GLN A 331 -1.98 28.31 -14.14
C GLN A 331 -3.39 28.87 -14.04
N LEU A 332 -4.13 28.53 -12.98
CA LEU A 332 -5.45 29.13 -12.69
C LEU A 332 -5.37 30.65 -12.60
N ARG A 333 -4.37 31.17 -11.87
CA ARG A 333 -4.20 32.62 -11.66
C ARG A 333 -3.70 33.35 -12.91
N ARG A 334 -2.79 32.75 -13.69
CA ARG A 334 -2.26 33.33 -14.93
C ARG A 334 -3.36 33.50 -15.97
N ASP A 335 -4.23 32.49 -16.11
CA ASP A 335 -5.19 32.49 -17.20
C ASP A 335 -6.50 33.21 -16.81
N TYR A 336 -6.90 33.24 -15.52
CA TYR A 336 -8.29 33.58 -15.14
C TYR A 336 -8.47 34.47 -13.90
N GLY A 337 -7.40 34.89 -13.24
CA GLY A 337 -7.49 35.77 -12.06
C GLY A 337 -7.95 35.02 -10.79
N VAL A 338 -8.61 35.73 -9.85
CA VAL A 338 -8.93 35.22 -8.49
C VAL A 338 -10.22 34.40 -8.44
N ARG A 339 -11.01 34.42 -9.52
CA ARG A 339 -12.31 33.75 -9.62
C ARG A 339 -12.32 32.88 -10.86
N SER A 340 -12.37 31.57 -10.68
CA SER A 340 -12.61 30.65 -11.78
C SER A 340 -14.10 30.27 -11.79
N PRO A 341 -14.80 30.25 -12.93
CA PRO A 341 -16.03 29.49 -13.13
C PRO A 341 -15.72 27.98 -13.18
N SER A 342 -16.75 27.16 -13.00
CA SER A 342 -16.64 25.69 -12.91
C SER A 342 -16.04 25.04 -14.16
N SER A 343 -16.36 25.57 -15.36
CA SER A 343 -15.83 25.07 -16.63
C SER A 343 -14.32 25.27 -16.79
N GLU A 344 -13.79 26.39 -16.31
CA GLU A 344 -12.35 26.70 -16.37
C GLU A 344 -11.57 25.84 -15.38
N PHE A 345 -12.09 25.68 -14.16
CA PHE A 345 -11.52 24.77 -13.18
C PHE A 345 -11.43 23.34 -13.71
N ALA A 346 -12.49 22.87 -14.37
CA ALA A 346 -12.49 21.57 -15.03
C ALA A 346 -11.34 21.44 -16.04
N ARG A 347 -11.15 22.46 -16.87
CA ARG A 347 -10.08 22.45 -17.88
C ARG A 347 -8.69 22.41 -17.25
N VAL A 348 -8.45 23.16 -16.17
CA VAL A 348 -7.16 23.14 -15.48
C VAL A 348 -6.92 21.80 -14.78
N CYS A 349 -7.94 21.24 -14.11
CA CYS A 349 -7.86 19.90 -13.54
C CYS A 349 -7.47 18.86 -14.61
N ARG A 350 -8.10 18.89 -15.80
CA ARG A 350 -7.77 17.99 -16.90
C ARG A 350 -6.36 18.21 -17.43
N ALA A 351 -5.94 19.47 -17.62
CA ALA A 351 -4.59 19.80 -18.07
C ALA A 351 -3.50 19.31 -17.10
N MET A 352 -3.82 19.21 -15.81
CA MET A 352 -2.93 18.66 -14.79
C MET A 352 -2.97 17.13 -14.66
N GLY A 353 -3.85 16.45 -15.40
CA GLY A 353 -4.04 15.00 -15.30
C GLY A 353 -4.91 14.55 -14.13
N TYR A 354 -5.80 15.41 -13.62
CA TYR A 354 -6.83 14.96 -12.68
C TYR A 354 -7.90 14.16 -13.43
N GLU A 355 -7.97 12.86 -13.15
CA GLU A 355 -8.87 11.91 -13.83
C GLU A 355 -10.22 11.79 -13.14
N GLY A 356 -10.33 12.15 -11.86
CA GLY A 356 -11.55 12.05 -11.07
C GLY A 356 -12.70 12.97 -11.53
N GLY A 357 -13.85 12.82 -10.87
CA GLY A 357 -15.00 13.69 -11.08
C GLY A 357 -14.68 15.13 -10.66
N VAL A 358 -14.60 16.04 -11.62
CA VAL A 358 -14.35 17.48 -11.37
C VAL A 358 -15.48 18.10 -10.55
N LYS A 359 -16.73 17.73 -10.82
CA LYS A 359 -17.90 18.30 -10.13
C LYS A 359 -17.93 17.99 -8.62
N PRO A 360 -17.69 16.74 -8.17
CA PRO A 360 -17.46 16.45 -6.75
C PRO A 360 -16.30 17.23 -6.14
N LEU A 361 -15.16 17.34 -6.84
CA LEU A 361 -13.99 18.09 -6.36
C LEU A 361 -14.31 19.58 -6.18
N TRP A 362 -14.99 20.17 -7.17
CA TRP A 362 -15.47 21.54 -7.14
C TRP A 362 -16.37 21.81 -5.93
N LEU A 363 -17.32 20.91 -5.66
CA LEU A 363 -18.22 21.03 -4.51
C LEU A 363 -17.46 20.91 -3.17
N ARG A 364 -16.48 20.00 -3.08
CA ARG A 364 -15.64 19.83 -1.87
C ARG A 364 -14.79 21.05 -1.58
N LEU A 365 -14.25 21.69 -2.61
CA LEU A 365 -13.49 22.94 -2.48
C LEU A 365 -14.41 24.16 -2.31
N GLY A 366 -15.66 24.02 -1.88
CA GLY A 366 -16.54 25.18 -1.65
C GLY A 366 -16.95 25.94 -2.91
N GLY A 367 -16.76 25.36 -4.11
CA GLY A 367 -17.18 25.94 -5.38
C GLY A 367 -18.70 26.03 -5.53
N GLY A 368 -19.48 25.26 -4.75
CA GLY A 368 -20.95 25.38 -4.63
C GLY A 368 -21.67 25.84 -5.91
N THR A 369 -22.44 26.92 -5.79
CA THR A 369 -23.05 27.67 -6.91
C THR A 369 -22.21 28.88 -7.35
N GLY A 370 -21.12 29.19 -6.64
CA GLY A 370 -20.31 30.39 -6.83
C GLY A 370 -18.97 30.14 -7.54
N PRO A 371 -18.15 31.17 -7.77
CA PRO A 371 -16.79 30.97 -8.23
C PRO A 371 -15.92 30.38 -7.10
N LEU A 372 -14.96 29.55 -7.48
CA LEU A 372 -13.94 29.07 -6.56
C LEU A 372 -12.96 30.20 -6.24
N LEU A 373 -12.79 30.50 -4.96
CA LEU A 373 -11.87 31.53 -4.47
C LEU A 373 -10.54 30.90 -4.08
N LEU A 374 -9.46 31.70 -4.08
CA LEU A 374 -8.15 31.25 -3.59
C LEU A 374 -8.24 30.71 -2.15
N ASP A 375 -9.05 31.35 -1.32
CA ASP A 375 -9.27 30.96 0.08
C ASP A 375 -9.80 29.52 0.23
N HIS A 376 -10.52 29.03 -0.77
CA HIS A 376 -11.02 27.65 -0.74
C HIS A 376 -9.97 26.61 -1.15
N ILE A 377 -8.92 27.02 -1.88
CA ILE A 377 -7.88 26.11 -2.37
C ILE A 377 -6.64 26.17 -1.47
N ASP A 378 -6.28 27.37 -1.04
CA ASP A 378 -5.09 27.69 -0.27
C ASP A 378 -5.41 28.88 0.67
N PRO A 379 -6.00 28.60 1.85
CA PRO A 379 -6.40 29.65 2.81
C PRO A 379 -5.19 30.44 3.33
N ASP A 380 -4.02 29.80 3.42
CA ASP A 380 -2.79 30.45 3.89
C ASP A 380 -2.28 31.49 2.86
N ALA A 381 -2.24 31.12 1.58
CA ALA A 381 -1.92 32.06 0.51
C ALA A 381 -2.96 33.20 0.40
N ALA A 382 -4.24 32.89 0.59
CA ALA A 382 -5.30 33.91 0.62
C ALA A 382 -5.09 34.90 1.77
N ALA A 383 -4.78 34.40 2.97
CA ALA A 383 -4.47 35.21 4.14
C ALA A 383 -3.22 36.07 3.92
N LEU A 384 -2.14 35.51 3.34
CA LEU A 384 -0.93 36.26 2.99
C LEU A 384 -1.22 37.41 2.01
N ILE A 385 -2.03 37.17 0.98
CA ILE A 385 -2.43 38.21 0.02
C ILE A 385 -3.30 39.27 0.70
N ALA A 386 -4.22 38.87 1.59
CA ALA A 386 -5.06 39.79 2.35
C ALA A 386 -4.23 40.72 3.24
N ASP A 387 -3.24 40.15 3.94
CA ASP A 387 -2.29 40.91 4.76
C ASP A 387 -1.45 41.87 3.94
N PHE A 388 -0.90 41.40 2.80
CA PHE A 388 -0.11 42.23 1.90
C PHE A 388 -0.94 43.43 1.42
N LYS A 389 -2.19 43.19 1.00
CA LYS A 389 -3.14 44.25 0.63
C LYS A 389 -3.43 45.20 1.80
N GLY A 390 -3.58 44.66 3.01
CA GLY A 390 -3.77 45.43 4.23
C GLY A 390 -2.57 46.34 4.54
N ALA A 391 -1.34 45.82 4.40
CA ALA A 391 -0.10 46.58 4.58
C ALA A 391 0.01 47.73 3.57
N LEU A 392 -0.30 47.49 2.28
CA LEU A 392 -0.31 48.55 1.26
C LEU A 392 -1.35 49.65 1.56
N ARG A 393 -2.55 49.27 2.04
CA ARG A 393 -3.58 50.25 2.44
C ARG A 393 -3.17 51.06 3.66
N ARG A 394 -2.59 50.43 4.69
CA ARG A 394 -2.14 51.13 5.91
C ARG A 394 -1.01 52.12 5.60
N THR A 395 -0.10 51.76 4.71
CA THR A 395 1.08 52.59 4.38
C THR A 395 0.78 53.73 3.42
N ALA A 396 -0.12 53.52 2.45
CA ALA A 396 -0.34 54.48 1.37
C ALA A 396 -1.80 54.99 1.25
N GLY A 397 -2.70 54.56 2.14
CA GLY A 397 -4.12 54.90 2.17
C GLY A 397 -4.99 54.09 1.20
N SER A 398 -4.43 53.61 0.08
CA SER A 398 -5.15 52.78 -0.89
C SER A 398 -4.23 51.76 -1.57
N LEU A 399 -4.79 50.72 -2.20
CA LEU A 399 -4.00 49.73 -2.93
C LEU A 399 -3.27 50.32 -4.14
N ALA A 400 -3.92 51.21 -4.90
CA ALA A 400 -3.30 51.85 -6.06
C ALA A 400 -2.16 52.79 -5.65
N ALA A 401 -2.35 53.56 -4.58
CA ALA A 401 -1.28 54.38 -4.02
C ALA A 401 -0.16 53.52 -3.45
N GLY A 402 -0.48 52.39 -2.79
CA GLY A 402 0.49 51.42 -2.30
C GLY A 402 1.28 50.79 -3.42
N TRP A 403 0.67 50.40 -4.53
CA TRP A 403 1.39 49.89 -5.69
C TRP A 403 2.36 50.95 -6.25
N ARG A 404 1.87 52.14 -6.60
CA ARG A 404 2.68 53.21 -7.21
C ARG A 404 3.76 53.76 -6.27
N ARG A 405 3.50 53.81 -4.97
CA ARG A 405 4.49 54.33 -4.01
C ARG A 405 5.42 53.24 -3.54
N CYS A 406 4.92 52.05 -3.22
CA CYS A 406 5.68 50.98 -2.57
C CYS A 406 6.38 50.03 -3.52
N ILE A 407 5.69 49.59 -4.58
CA ILE A 407 6.14 48.46 -5.40
C ILE A 407 6.73 48.96 -6.73
N ASP A 408 6.03 49.90 -7.37
CA ASP A 408 6.39 50.47 -8.68
C ASP A 408 6.55 52.00 -8.60
N PRO A 409 7.59 52.51 -7.90
CA PRO A 409 7.85 53.95 -7.79
C PRO A 409 8.17 54.61 -9.13
N LYS A 410 8.56 53.82 -10.14
CA LYS A 410 8.84 54.31 -11.50
C LYS A 410 7.58 54.49 -12.33
N GLY A 411 6.44 53.95 -11.90
CA GLY A 411 5.17 54.05 -12.61
C GLY A 411 5.13 53.27 -13.93
N GLY A 412 5.93 52.21 -14.05
CA GLY A 412 5.98 51.39 -15.28
C GLY A 412 4.76 50.48 -15.46
N GLY A 413 3.91 50.36 -14.44
CA GLY A 413 2.79 49.41 -14.38
C GLY A 413 3.23 47.95 -14.19
N ARG A 414 4.54 47.72 -14.06
CA ARG A 414 5.20 46.40 -13.99
C ARG A 414 6.44 46.47 -13.12
N VAL A 415 6.73 45.38 -12.41
CA VAL A 415 7.95 45.25 -11.63
C VAL A 415 8.54 43.87 -11.88
N SER A 416 9.86 43.80 -12.10
CA SER A 416 10.57 42.52 -12.18
C SER A 416 10.55 41.83 -10.81
N TRP A 417 10.77 40.52 -10.78
CA TRP A 417 10.86 39.78 -9.52
C TRP A 417 11.89 40.39 -8.55
N ARG A 418 13.09 40.72 -9.06
CA ARG A 418 14.12 41.41 -8.27
C ARG A 418 13.62 42.75 -7.74
N GLY A 419 13.00 43.58 -8.59
CA GLY A 419 12.47 44.87 -8.17
C GLY A 419 11.36 44.75 -7.12
N TRP A 420 10.55 43.69 -7.20
CA TRP A 420 9.53 43.38 -6.19
C TRP A 420 10.17 43.00 -4.85
N CYS A 421 11.19 42.13 -4.85
CA CYS A 421 11.92 41.77 -3.64
C CYS A 421 12.62 42.99 -3.00
N GLU A 422 13.27 43.84 -3.80
CA GLU A 422 13.93 45.08 -3.34
C GLU A 422 12.91 46.08 -2.75
N ALA A 423 11.74 46.22 -3.39
CA ALA A 423 10.65 47.04 -2.89
C ALA A 423 10.13 46.57 -1.51
N LEU A 424 10.01 45.25 -1.31
CA LEU A 424 9.61 44.70 -0.02
C LEU A 424 10.69 44.88 1.05
N HIS A 425 11.97 44.71 0.68
CA HIS A 425 13.09 44.87 1.63
C HIS A 425 13.29 46.33 2.06
N SER A 426 13.27 47.28 1.12
CA SER A 426 13.54 48.70 1.37
C SER A 426 12.50 49.37 2.28
N ARG A 427 11.28 48.83 2.37
CA ARG A 427 10.19 49.34 3.21
C ARG A 427 10.30 48.92 4.68
N GLY A 428 11.29 48.09 5.01
CA GLY A 428 11.49 47.54 6.34
C GLY A 428 10.57 46.34 6.59
N ARG A 429 11.18 45.19 6.92
CA ARG A 429 10.48 43.96 7.34
C ARG A 429 9.48 44.19 8.48
N SER A 430 9.65 45.26 9.26
CA SER A 430 8.79 45.62 10.40
C SER A 430 7.38 46.04 10.02
N GLN A 431 7.11 46.43 8.76
CA GLN A 431 5.76 46.83 8.34
C GLN A 431 4.98 45.72 7.64
N LEU A 432 5.66 44.63 7.27
CA LEU A 432 5.03 43.42 6.74
C LEU A 432 4.77 42.44 7.89
N PRO A 433 3.71 41.61 7.80
CA PRO A 433 3.51 40.52 8.75
C PRO A 433 4.75 39.63 8.80
N ALA A 434 5.10 39.15 10.01
CA ALA A 434 6.30 38.34 10.23
C ALA A 434 6.43 37.16 9.25
N ARG A 435 5.31 36.56 8.84
CA ARG A 435 5.23 35.48 7.83
C ARG A 435 5.79 35.80 6.44
N PHE A 436 6.02 37.07 6.09
CA PHE A 436 6.72 37.43 4.85
C PHE A 436 8.26 37.37 4.99
N ASN A 437 8.79 37.23 6.21
CA ASN A 437 10.23 37.17 6.44
C ASN A 437 10.83 35.81 6.04
N ASP A 438 10.02 34.76 6.02
CA ASP A 438 10.42 33.38 5.74
C ASP A 438 10.35 33.05 4.24
N VAL A 439 9.91 34.00 3.40
CA VAL A 439 10.02 33.85 1.94
C VAL A 439 11.49 34.02 1.57
N GLU A 440 12.25 32.94 1.68
CA GLU A 440 13.65 32.90 1.28
C GLU A 440 13.77 33.32 -0.18
N VAL A 441 14.59 34.36 -0.41
CA VAL A 441 15.07 34.70 -1.73
C VAL A 441 16.15 33.68 -2.09
N GLU A 442 15.74 32.45 -2.41
CA GLU A 442 16.63 31.54 -3.13
C GLU A 442 16.97 32.23 -4.45
N SER A 443 18.20 32.72 -4.54
CA SER A 443 18.76 33.38 -5.70
C SER A 443 19.00 32.34 -6.79
N ARG A 444 17.93 31.83 -7.40
CA ARG A 444 18.06 31.12 -8.68
C ARG A 444 18.56 32.12 -9.72
N SER A 445 19.78 31.91 -10.20
CA SER A 445 20.24 32.42 -11.49
C SER A 445 19.38 31.77 -12.58
N VAL A 446 18.18 32.32 -12.81
CA VAL A 446 17.43 32.02 -14.02
C VAL A 446 17.98 32.94 -15.09
N ASP A 447 19.12 32.57 -15.65
CA ASP A 447 19.59 33.12 -16.91
C ASP A 447 18.60 32.66 -18.00
N GLY A 448 17.64 33.52 -18.32
CA GLY A 448 16.78 33.36 -19.50
C GLY A 448 15.29 33.12 -19.25
N ALA A 449 14.61 34.09 -18.62
CA ALA A 449 13.27 34.57 -19.02
C ALA A 449 12.75 35.56 -17.98
N ASP A 450 12.67 36.84 -18.33
CA ASP A 450 12.02 37.87 -17.52
C ASP A 450 10.51 37.57 -17.37
N ALA A 451 10.13 36.93 -16.26
CA ALA A 451 8.74 36.84 -15.86
C ALA A 451 8.28 38.21 -15.35
N SER A 452 7.88 39.10 -16.26
CA SER A 452 7.31 40.41 -15.91
C SER A 452 5.84 40.27 -15.46
N TRP A 453 5.47 40.90 -14.34
CA TRP A 453 4.09 40.97 -13.88
C TRP A 453 3.47 42.32 -14.27
N SER A 454 2.25 42.33 -14.80
CA SER A 454 1.55 43.54 -15.30
C SER A 454 0.23 43.76 -14.60
N TRP A 455 -0.03 45.00 -14.17
CA TRP A 455 -1.33 45.41 -13.63
C TRP A 455 -2.37 45.79 -14.72
N ALA A 456 -1.92 46.00 -15.96
CA ALA A 456 -2.70 46.70 -16.99
C ALA A 456 -3.90 45.96 -17.61
N ASP A 457 -4.27 44.75 -17.15
CA ASP A 457 -5.36 43.94 -17.76
C ASP A 457 -6.68 43.90 -16.96
N GLN A 458 -6.81 44.65 -15.87
CA GLN A 458 -8.12 44.78 -15.19
C GLN A 458 -8.80 46.07 -15.63
N GLY A 459 -9.79 45.90 -16.51
CA GLY A 459 -10.59 46.98 -17.10
C GLY A 459 -11.08 47.99 -16.07
N THR A 460 -10.98 49.25 -16.48
CA THR A 460 -11.57 50.43 -15.83
C THR A 460 -13.05 50.20 -15.49
N VAL A 461 -13.39 50.42 -14.22
CA VAL A 461 -14.69 50.90 -13.77
C VAL A 461 -14.45 52.25 -13.10
#